data_AF-A0A832EZN7-F1
#
_entry.id   AF-A0A832EZN7-F1
#
_cell.length_a   1.000
_cell.length_b   1.000
_cell.length_c   1.000
_cell.angle_alpha   90.00
_cell.angle_beta   90.00
_cell.angle_gamma   90.00
#
_symmetry.space_group_name_H-M   'P 1'
#
loop_
_entity.id
_entity.type
_entity.pdbx_description
1 polymer ?
#
loop_
_entity_poly.entity_id
_entity_poly.type
_entity_poly.pdbx_seq_one_letter_code
_entity_poly.pdbx_strand_id
1 'polypeptide(L)'
;PIVVSDEIKNIKKAKEFREFLMKLSLWDDVIRAKEGIRERAGKGKRRGRRWKKPKSILLVTDELNTPLRLAARNFSGLDYSDIHSLNVEILAPGGHPGRLTIWTESAIKKLEEVFA
;
A
#
# COMPACT_ATOMS: atom_id res chain seq x y z
N PRO A 1 -10.73 0.68 9.42
CA PRO A 1 -9.81 1.48 8.57
C PRO A 1 -8.85 2.24 9.49
N ILE A 2 -7.58 2.39 9.11
CA ILE A 2 -6.61 3.14 9.92
C ILE A 2 -6.52 4.54 9.32
N VAL A 3 -6.84 5.56 10.11
CA VAL A 3 -6.78 6.97 9.69
C VAL A 3 -5.56 7.61 10.32
N VAL A 4 -4.79 8.34 9.52
CA VAL A 4 -3.54 8.98 9.92
C VAL A 4 -3.54 10.45 9.52
N SER A 5 -2.89 11.28 10.33
CA SER A 5 -2.73 12.70 10.03
C SER A 5 -1.99 12.92 8.70
N ASP A 6 -2.34 14.00 8.02
CA ASP A 6 -1.73 14.40 6.74
C ASP A 6 -0.23 14.69 6.83
N GLU A 7 0.32 14.90 8.02
CA GLU A 7 1.75 15.09 8.26
C GLU A 7 2.60 13.94 7.72
N ILE A 8 2.05 12.73 7.68
CA ILE A 8 2.73 11.54 7.15
C ILE A 8 3.19 11.70 5.70
N LYS A 9 2.50 12.53 4.89
CA LYS A 9 2.82 12.75 3.47
C LYS A 9 4.23 13.31 3.29
N ASN A 10 4.76 14.00 4.31
CA ASN A 10 6.07 14.64 4.28
C ASN A 10 7.25 13.67 4.51
N ILE A 11 6.99 12.43 4.93
CA ILE A 11 8.04 11.43 5.15
C ILE A 11 8.74 11.12 3.82
N LYS A 12 10.04 11.40 3.77
CA LYS A 12 10.84 11.20 2.54
C LYS A 12 11.65 9.91 2.58
N LYS A 13 12.07 9.47 3.77
CA LYS A 13 12.96 8.32 3.92
C LYS A 13 12.18 7.05 4.24
N ALA A 14 12.53 5.96 3.56
CA ALA A 14 11.95 4.65 3.83
C ALA A 14 12.19 4.21 5.29
N LYS A 15 13.32 4.58 5.89
CA LYS A 15 13.61 4.27 7.31
C LYS A 15 12.57 4.88 8.26
N GLU A 16 12.24 6.16 8.07
CA GLU A 16 11.25 6.89 8.85
C GLU A 16 9.85 6.27 8.67
N PHE A 17 9.50 5.89 7.44
CA PHE A 17 8.23 5.21 7.17
C PHE A 17 8.15 3.81 7.82
N ARG A 18 9.27 3.08 7.87
CA ARG A 18 9.33 1.81 8.62
C ARG A 18 9.10 2.03 10.12
N GLU A 19 9.74 3.03 10.71
CA GLU A 19 9.55 3.38 12.13
C GLU A 19 8.10 3.76 12.41
N PHE A 20 7.45 4.49 11.51
CA PHE A 20 6.03 4.78 11.57
C PHE A 20 5.16 3.50 11.58
N LEU A 21 5.40 2.58 10.64
CA LEU A 21 4.64 1.31 10.59
C LEU A 21 4.87 0.43 11.83
N MET A 22 6.07 0.46 12.42
CA MET A 22 6.36 -0.25 13.67
C MET A 22 5.58 0.34 14.85
N LYS A 23 5.46 1.67 14.93
CA LYS A 23 4.65 2.35 15.98
C LYS A 23 3.17 2.01 15.88
N LEU A 24 2.67 1.78 14.67
CA LEU A 24 1.29 1.33 14.44
C LEU A 24 1.11 -0.19 14.54
N SER A 25 2.17 -0.95 14.84
CA SER A 25 2.15 -2.42 14.85
C SER A 25 1.69 -3.06 13.53
N LEU A 26 1.91 -2.37 12.40
CA LEU A 26 1.56 -2.85 11.05
C LEU A 26 2.74 -3.45 10.30
N TRP A 27 3.93 -3.35 10.88
CA TRP A 27 5.16 -3.82 10.26
C TRP A 27 5.17 -5.34 9.99
N ASP A 28 4.47 -6.11 10.81
CA ASP A 28 4.37 -7.57 10.65
C ASP A 28 3.69 -7.98 9.34
N ASP A 29 2.74 -7.18 8.82
CA ASP A 29 2.10 -7.47 7.53
C ASP A 29 3.09 -7.29 6.36
N VAL A 30 4.00 -6.34 6.47
CA VAL A 30 5.08 -6.13 5.48
C VAL A 30 6.11 -7.25 5.57
N ILE A 31 6.44 -7.73 6.77
CA ILE A 31 7.30 -8.91 6.96
C ILE A 31 6.66 -10.14 6.32
N ARG A 32 5.38 -10.42 6.62
CA ARG A 32 4.61 -11.51 6.02
C ARG A 32 4.66 -11.45 4.50
N ALA A 33 4.48 -10.26 3.92
CA ALA A 33 4.53 -10.09 2.47
C ALA A 33 5.93 -10.32 1.89
N LYS A 34 6.99 -9.94 2.61
CA LYS A 34 8.39 -10.20 2.22
C LYS A 34 8.73 -11.69 2.26
N GLU A 35 8.36 -12.39 3.33
CA GLU A 35 8.60 -13.83 3.49
C GLU A 35 7.73 -14.68 2.55
N GLY A 36 6.53 -14.19 2.24
CA GLY A 36 5.61 -14.83 1.31
C GLY A 36 5.99 -14.67 -0.16
N ILE A 37 7.11 -14.03 -0.51
CA ILE A 37 7.60 -13.97 -1.89
C ILE A 37 8.08 -15.36 -2.31
N ARG A 38 7.45 -15.91 -3.35
CA ARG A 38 7.76 -17.26 -3.84
C ARG A 38 8.05 -17.24 -5.33
N GLU A 39 8.84 -18.20 -5.78
CA GLU A 39 9.03 -18.40 -7.21
C GLU A 39 7.77 -19.01 -7.83
N ARG A 40 7.31 -18.43 -8.95
CA ARG A 40 6.08 -18.85 -9.64
C ARG A 40 6.29 -20.19 -10.34
N ALA A 41 5.46 -21.19 -10.09
CA ALA A 41 5.54 -22.46 -10.80
C ALA A 41 5.27 -22.32 -12.32
N GLY A 42 5.81 -23.25 -13.11
CA GLY A 42 5.52 -23.36 -14.55
C GLY A 42 6.22 -22.36 -15.47
N LYS A 43 5.67 -22.18 -16.68
CA LYS A 43 6.29 -21.38 -17.77
C LYS A 43 6.30 -19.87 -17.52
N GLY A 44 5.57 -19.38 -16.51
CA GLY A 44 5.54 -17.96 -16.15
C GLY A 44 6.92 -17.38 -15.79
N LYS A 45 7.82 -18.21 -15.24
CA LYS A 45 9.22 -17.82 -14.95
C LYS A 45 9.95 -17.37 -16.21
N ARG A 46 9.79 -18.12 -17.31
CA ARG A 46 10.43 -17.84 -18.62
C ARG A 46 9.89 -16.59 -19.30
N ARG A 47 8.67 -16.14 -18.93
CA ARG A 47 8.04 -14.93 -19.47
C ARG A 47 8.35 -13.68 -18.62
N GLY A 48 9.42 -13.69 -17.82
CA GLY A 48 9.82 -12.56 -16.96
C GLY A 48 9.00 -12.39 -15.67
N ARG A 49 8.02 -13.25 -15.38
CA ARG A 49 7.17 -13.16 -14.17
C ARG A 49 7.56 -14.20 -13.13
N ARG A 50 8.85 -14.20 -12.75
CA ARG A 50 9.48 -15.21 -11.89
C ARG A 50 8.94 -15.19 -10.46
N TRP A 51 8.64 -14.02 -9.90
CA TRP A 51 8.23 -13.87 -8.51
C TRP A 51 6.71 -13.69 -8.37
N LYS A 52 6.12 -14.38 -7.39
CA LYS A 52 4.76 -14.11 -6.88
C LYS A 52 4.92 -13.40 -5.54
N LYS A 53 4.50 -12.13 -5.49
CA LYS A 53 4.53 -11.30 -4.29
C LYS A 53 3.13 -11.23 -3.69
N PRO A 54 2.93 -11.53 -2.39
CA PRO A 54 1.69 -11.27 -1.70
C PRO A 54 1.38 -9.76 -1.68
N LYS A 55 0.10 -9.42 -1.60
CA LYS A 55 -0.34 -8.05 -1.31
C LYS A 55 -0.39 -7.84 0.21
N SER A 56 -0.01 -6.65 0.62
CA SER A 56 0.09 -6.16 1.99
C SER A 56 -0.79 -4.91 2.12
N ILE A 57 -0.36 -3.97 2.94
CA ILE A 57 -0.97 -2.67 3.18
C ILE A 57 -1.21 -1.93 1.87
N LEU A 58 -2.36 -1.26 1.79
CA LEU A 58 -2.63 -0.21 0.82
C LEU A 58 -2.61 1.14 1.55
N LEU A 59 -1.79 2.05 1.07
CA LEU A 59 -1.75 3.44 1.52
C LEU A 59 -2.56 4.30 0.56
N VAL A 60 -3.54 5.03 1.08
CA VAL A 60 -4.41 5.90 0.31
C VAL A 60 -4.25 7.34 0.76
N THR A 61 -3.99 8.21 -0.21
CA THR A 61 -3.81 9.65 -0.01
C THR A 61 -4.74 10.42 -0.95
N ASP A 62 -4.85 11.73 -0.76
CA ASP A 62 -5.59 12.59 -1.68
C ASP A 62 -4.80 13.02 -2.92
N GLU A 63 -3.48 12.86 -2.90
CA GLU A 63 -2.59 13.23 -4.01
C GLU A 63 -1.62 12.10 -4.36
N LEU A 64 -1.32 11.94 -5.65
CA LEU A 64 -0.43 10.88 -6.13
C LEU A 64 1.07 11.21 -5.92
N ASN A 65 1.45 12.48 -5.97
CA ASN A 65 2.86 12.92 -6.00
C ASN A 65 3.33 13.42 -4.63
N THR A 66 3.30 12.55 -3.63
CA THR A 66 3.84 12.87 -2.29
C THR A 66 5.24 12.29 -2.09
N PRO A 67 6.08 12.91 -1.24
CA PRO A 67 7.33 12.29 -0.79
C PRO A 67 7.13 10.90 -0.17
N LEU A 68 5.99 10.70 0.50
CA LEU A 68 5.60 9.42 1.09
C LEU A 68 5.50 8.29 0.05
N ARG A 69 5.03 8.57 -1.17
CA ARG A 69 5.03 7.58 -2.26
C ARG A 69 6.44 7.03 -2.52
N LEU A 70 7.46 7.90 -2.53
CA LEU A 70 8.85 7.50 -2.76
C LEU A 70 9.41 6.70 -1.58
N ALA A 71 9.02 7.05 -0.35
CA ALA A 71 9.40 6.30 0.85
C ALA A 71 8.75 4.90 0.89
N ALA A 72 7.48 4.80 0.48
CA ALA A 72 6.66 3.59 0.61
C ALA A 72 6.86 2.57 -0.53
N ARG A 73 7.17 3.01 -1.76
CA ARG A 73 7.17 2.16 -2.98
C ARG A 73 8.06 0.92 -2.95
N ASN A 74 9.09 0.90 -2.08
CA ASN A 74 10.08 -0.18 -2.06
C ASN A 74 9.75 -1.30 -1.07
N PHE A 75 8.72 -1.12 -0.23
CA PHE A 75 8.31 -2.16 0.72
C PHE A 75 7.58 -3.31 0.00
N SER A 76 7.77 -4.52 0.52
CA SER A 76 7.23 -5.73 -0.12
C SER A 76 5.72 -5.80 0.03
N GLY A 77 5.01 -5.90 -1.10
CA GLY A 77 3.55 -6.07 -1.13
C GLY A 77 2.73 -4.82 -0.81
N LEU A 78 3.39 -3.71 -0.46
CA LEU A 78 2.74 -2.43 -0.19
C LEU A 78 2.38 -1.74 -1.51
N ASP A 79 1.15 -1.24 -1.61
CA ASP A 79 0.73 -0.39 -2.72
C ASP A 79 0.39 1.03 -2.21
N TYR A 80 0.52 2.00 -3.09
CA TYR A 80 0.17 3.41 -2.86
C TYR A 80 -0.81 3.85 -3.94
N SER A 81 -1.89 4.52 -3.56
CA SER A 81 -2.91 5.03 -4.48
C SER A 81 -3.40 6.39 -4.02
N ASP A 82 -3.79 7.25 -4.96
CA ASP A 82 -4.62 8.42 -4.66
C ASP A 82 -6.11 8.09 -4.79
N ILE A 83 -6.98 8.95 -4.25
CA ILE A 83 -8.45 8.78 -4.31
C ILE A 83 -8.96 8.58 -5.73
N HIS A 84 -8.45 9.34 -6.70
CA HIS A 84 -8.98 9.33 -8.06
C HIS A 84 -8.54 8.10 -8.85
N SER A 85 -7.44 7.45 -8.43
CA SER A 85 -6.96 6.20 -9.04
C SER A 85 -7.41 4.93 -8.33
N LEU A 86 -8.19 5.05 -7.25
CA LEU A 86 -8.74 3.89 -6.55
C LEU A 86 -9.61 3.06 -7.48
N ASN A 87 -9.35 1.75 -7.51
CA ASN A 87 -10.13 0.80 -8.27
C ASN A 87 -10.35 -0.49 -7.47
N VAL A 88 -11.25 -1.33 -7.97
CA VAL A 88 -11.63 -2.60 -7.32
C VAL A 88 -10.44 -3.55 -7.23
N GLU A 89 -9.52 -3.57 -8.20
CA GLU A 89 -8.36 -4.46 -8.18
C GLU A 89 -7.38 -4.10 -7.06
N ILE A 90 -7.21 -2.81 -6.76
CA ILE A 90 -6.34 -2.32 -5.70
C ILE A 90 -6.96 -2.59 -4.31
N LEU A 91 -8.27 -2.38 -4.16
CA LEU A 91 -9.00 -2.59 -2.91
C LEU A 91 -9.24 -4.06 -2.61
N ALA A 92 -9.50 -4.88 -3.63
CA ALA A 92 -9.83 -6.30 -3.53
C ALA A 92 -8.95 -7.13 -4.49
N PRO A 93 -7.64 -7.26 -4.22
CA PRO A 93 -6.73 -7.99 -5.10
C PRO A 93 -7.15 -9.47 -5.20
N GLY A 94 -7.40 -9.92 -6.43
CA GLY A 94 -7.91 -11.28 -6.70
C GLY A 94 -9.39 -11.48 -6.35
N GLY A 95 -10.15 -10.40 -6.16
CA GLY A 95 -11.58 -10.47 -5.83
C GLY A 95 -11.89 -10.73 -4.36
N HIS A 96 -10.88 -10.71 -3.49
CA HIS A 96 -11.06 -10.84 -2.04
C HIS A 96 -11.29 -9.46 -1.40
N PRO A 97 -12.49 -9.17 -0.87
CA PRO A 97 -12.76 -7.89 -0.22
C PRO A 97 -12.03 -7.80 1.11
N GLY A 98 -11.76 -6.57 1.55
CA GLY A 98 -11.16 -6.31 2.87
C GLY A 98 -9.63 -6.36 2.86
N ARG A 99 -9.01 -5.38 2.20
CA ARG A 99 -7.58 -5.15 2.30
C ARG A 99 -7.25 -4.21 3.47
N LEU A 100 -6.13 -4.45 4.14
CA LEU A 100 -5.61 -3.55 5.16
C LEU A 100 -5.26 -2.19 4.53
N THR A 101 -6.07 -1.18 4.82
CA THR A 101 -5.98 0.16 4.22
C THR A 101 -5.65 1.21 5.28
N ILE A 102 -4.65 2.04 4.97
CA ILE A 102 -4.28 3.23 5.73
C ILE A 102 -4.70 4.44 4.90
N TRP A 103 -5.48 5.34 5.50
CA TRP A 103 -6.02 6.52 4.87
C TRP A 103 -5.47 7.77 5.52
N THR A 104 -5.13 8.79 4.73
CA THR A 104 -4.89 10.12 5.30
C THR A 104 -6.22 10.82 5.60
N GLU A 105 -6.23 11.75 6.54
CA GLU A 105 -7.43 12.52 6.87
C GLU A 105 -8.01 13.26 5.66
N SER A 106 -7.16 13.89 4.84
CA SER A 106 -7.58 14.51 3.57
C SER A 106 -8.21 13.51 2.60
N ALA A 107 -7.72 12.27 2.58
CA ALA A 107 -8.15 11.23 1.66
C ALA A 107 -9.60 10.83 1.96
N ILE A 108 -9.96 10.71 3.24
CA ILE A 108 -11.33 10.42 3.66
C ILE A 108 -12.27 11.57 3.35
N LYS A 109 -11.86 12.82 3.61
CA LYS A 109 -12.69 14.00 3.30
C LYS A 109 -13.02 14.08 1.81
N LYS A 110 -12.01 13.90 0.95
CA LYS A 110 -12.22 13.88 -0.51
C LYS A 110 -12.98 12.64 -1.00
N LEU A 111 -12.94 11.53 -0.27
CA LEU A 111 -13.71 10.35 -0.63
C LEU A 111 -15.21 10.65 -0.62
N GLU A 112 -15.68 11.41 0.37
CA GLU A 112 -17.07 11.87 0.41
C GLU A 112 -17.39 12.76 -0.78
N GLU A 113 -16.53 13.72 -1.13
CA GLU A 113 -16.76 14.62 -2.27
C GLU A 113 -16.79 13.92 -3.64
N VAL A 114 -15.99 12.87 -3.83
CA VAL A 114 -15.86 12.17 -5.11
C VAL A 114 -16.97 11.15 -5.33
N PHE A 115 -17.53 10.58 -4.26
CA PHE A 115 -18.50 9.48 -4.33
C PHE A 115 -19.87 9.79 -3.73
N ALA A 116 -20.09 10.98 -3.17
CA ALA A 116 -21.43 11.50 -2.83
C ALA A 116 -22.16 11.98 -4.09
#